data_AF-A0A0R3LFX1-F1
#
_entry.id   AF-A0A0R3LFX1-F1
#
_cell.length_a   1.000
_cell.length_b   1.000
_cell.length_c   1.000
_cell.angle_alpha   90.00
_cell.angle_beta   90.00
_cell.angle_gamma   90.00
#
_symmetry.space_group_name_H-M   'P 1'
#
loop_
_entity.id
_entity.type
_entity.pdbx_description
1 polymer ?
#
loop_
_entity_poly.entity_id
_entity_poly.type
_entity_poly.pdbx_seq_one_letter_code
_entity_poly.pdbx_strand_id
1 'polypeptide(L)'
;MLIDPRHGDIEDDAASPGQRSLLAIAGSLLVEISLPKLLFAWTVLLLLPAVLLGLVPLLVSAWLSTLTEKLATLTGIGTALVLLAIAAIGWIGWRPLFRIAENNFWSLNALAVQPGYAFTREALRHLTERIWSRKLTVTGRARLRSANSVGAAIVLSACAVLIATLAWPASRWTGGWNDLVLLHRLVVPTLANAVLLVSGYLAVASLIWGFADASMPQPVDLAAFDSASAGTRRWRVAHLSDLHVISEQYGFRIESGRAGPRGNDRLARVLTRLADIHAADPLDHILISGDMTDAGRASEWAVFLDAMARHPELAARTVILPGNHDVNIVDRANPARLDLPFSPNKRLRQIRTLSAMAAMQGDRVRVVDAKGKPAATLSAALAPKRDAIVALAQSGGLRRSAVLRGVFDDVFPMIVPPEVEDGLGIAILNSNAETHFSFTNALGLVSVEQTYRLEAAIRHYPATRWIVALHHHVVEYPMPVKAFSERIGTALINGSWFVRRLGALAGRAVVMHGHRHIDWIGACGSLKIISAPSPVMNVTDDAATHFYIHTLASGPDGRLDLLPPERVEIAGEKIAQGMKD
;
A
#
# COMPACT_ATOMS: atom_id res chain seq x y z
N MET A 1 30.52 -33.45 11.45
CA MET A 1 30.22 -32.58 10.28
C MET A 1 30.66 -31.16 10.65
N LEU A 2 31.41 -30.45 9.81
CA LEU A 2 31.94 -29.11 10.16
C LEU A 2 30.88 -28.00 10.01
N ILE A 3 30.05 -28.09 8.98
CA ILE A 3 28.89 -27.22 8.74
C ILE A 3 27.75 -28.12 8.27
N ASP A 4 26.57 -27.99 8.87
CA ASP A 4 25.34 -28.63 8.38
C ASP A 4 24.57 -27.63 7.51
N PRO A 5 24.51 -27.82 6.17
CA PRO A 5 23.92 -26.86 5.24
C PRO A 5 22.42 -26.66 5.46
N ARG A 6 21.75 -27.55 6.20
CA ARG A 6 20.35 -27.37 6.57
C ARG A 6 20.14 -26.15 7.48
N HIS A 7 21.17 -25.69 8.19
CA HIS A 7 21.09 -24.49 9.04
C HIS A 7 21.36 -23.19 8.28
N GLY A 8 21.60 -23.27 6.97
CA GLY A 8 21.96 -22.13 6.14
C GLY A 8 23.35 -21.56 6.46
N ASP A 9 23.73 -20.56 5.68
CA ASP A 9 24.99 -19.85 5.83
C ASP A 9 24.82 -18.32 5.64
N ILE A 10 25.93 -17.61 5.48
CA ILE A 10 25.91 -16.14 5.42
C ILE A 10 25.16 -15.61 4.17
N GLU A 11 25.00 -16.41 3.12
CA GLU A 11 24.26 -16.01 1.91
C GLU A 11 22.76 -15.86 2.19
N ASP A 12 22.21 -16.65 3.12
CA ASP A 12 20.80 -16.58 3.53
C ASP A 12 20.46 -15.26 4.26
N ASP A 13 21.48 -14.55 4.77
CA ASP A 13 21.33 -13.28 5.49
C ASP A 13 21.55 -12.06 4.58
N ALA A 14 21.94 -12.26 3.32
CA ALA A 14 22.45 -11.19 2.44
C ALA A 14 21.45 -10.03 2.25
N ALA A 15 20.16 -10.35 2.13
CA ALA A 15 19.06 -9.40 1.94
C ALA A 15 18.25 -9.16 3.22
N SER A 16 18.61 -9.75 4.36
CA SER A 16 17.81 -9.74 5.58
C SER A 16 17.97 -8.46 6.39
N PRO A 17 16.93 -7.60 6.51
CA PRO A 17 16.95 -6.48 7.45
C PRO A 17 16.95 -6.94 8.91
N GLY A 18 16.53 -8.18 9.21
CA GLY A 18 16.62 -8.78 10.53
C GLY A 18 18.06 -9.16 10.93
N GLN A 19 18.97 -9.30 9.97
CA GLN A 19 20.38 -9.68 10.20
C GLN A 19 21.38 -8.56 9.85
N ARG A 20 21.03 -7.68 8.91
CA ARG A 20 21.92 -6.64 8.39
C ARG A 20 21.31 -5.25 8.56
N SER A 21 22.16 -4.25 8.78
CA SER A 21 21.71 -2.86 8.80
C SER A 21 21.27 -2.41 7.40
N LEU A 22 20.34 -1.44 7.33
CA LEU A 22 19.93 -0.83 6.06
C LEU A 22 21.11 -0.25 5.27
N LEU A 23 22.15 0.26 5.96
CA LEU A 23 23.37 0.76 5.32
C LEU A 23 24.17 -0.38 4.68
N ALA A 24 24.28 -1.53 5.33
CA ALA A 24 24.98 -2.70 4.79
C ALA A 24 24.26 -3.26 3.56
N ILE A 25 22.92 -3.32 3.61
CA ILE A 25 22.08 -3.71 2.46
C ILE A 25 22.24 -2.68 1.33
N ALA A 26 22.11 -1.38 1.62
CA ALA A 26 22.31 -0.32 0.62
C ALA A 26 23.70 -0.35 -0.03
N GLY A 27 24.74 -0.67 0.75
CA GLY A 27 26.09 -0.85 0.25
C GLY A 27 26.20 -1.98 -0.79
N SER A 28 25.65 -3.16 -0.50
CA SER A 28 25.64 -4.27 -1.47
C SER A 28 24.76 -3.97 -2.68
N LEU A 29 23.63 -3.28 -2.48
CA LEU A 29 22.75 -2.83 -3.56
C LEU A 29 23.50 -1.94 -4.57
N LEU A 30 24.28 -0.98 -4.10
CA LEU A 30 25.01 -0.05 -4.97
C LEU A 30 26.07 -0.76 -5.84
N VAL A 31 26.63 -1.86 -5.37
CA VAL A 31 27.62 -2.65 -6.13
C VAL A 31 26.95 -3.49 -7.21
N GLU A 32 25.76 -4.03 -6.95
CA GLU A 32 25.07 -4.96 -7.84
C GLU A 32 24.04 -4.30 -8.77
N ILE A 33 23.63 -3.06 -8.48
CA ILE A 33 22.58 -2.39 -9.25
C ILE A 33 23.06 -2.05 -10.67
N SER A 34 22.19 -2.28 -11.64
CA SER A 34 22.42 -1.83 -13.01
C SER A 34 22.22 -0.32 -13.10
N LEU A 35 23.32 0.45 -13.07
CA LEU A 35 23.30 1.92 -13.22
C LEU A 35 22.55 2.39 -14.49
N PRO A 36 22.68 1.74 -15.68
CA PRO A 36 21.89 2.12 -16.85
C PRO A 36 20.38 1.96 -16.63
N LYS A 37 19.94 0.87 -15.99
CA LYS A 37 18.52 0.66 -15.69
C LYS A 37 18.01 1.66 -14.66
N LEU A 38 18.82 1.96 -13.64
CA LEU A 38 18.48 2.96 -12.62
C LEU A 38 18.31 4.35 -13.26
N LEU A 39 19.27 4.78 -14.07
CA LEU A 39 19.23 6.06 -14.77
C LEU A 39 18.02 6.15 -15.70
N PHE A 40 17.71 5.08 -16.44
CA PHE A 40 16.53 5.03 -17.29
C PHE A 40 15.24 5.14 -16.48
N ALA A 41 15.11 4.37 -15.38
CA ALA A 41 13.94 4.42 -14.51
C ALA A 41 13.74 5.82 -13.91
N TRP A 42 14.80 6.45 -13.39
CA TRP A 42 14.77 7.82 -12.88
C TRP A 42 14.37 8.84 -13.95
N THR A 43 14.90 8.67 -15.16
CA THR A 43 14.60 9.57 -16.27
C THR A 43 13.12 9.50 -16.65
N VAL A 44 12.56 8.28 -16.78
CA VAL A 44 11.17 8.07 -17.20
C VAL A 44 10.17 8.41 -16.09
N LEU A 45 10.47 8.05 -14.84
CA LEU A 45 9.52 8.20 -13.73
C LEU A 45 9.55 9.58 -13.06
N LEU A 46 10.69 10.27 -13.06
CA LEU A 46 10.88 11.53 -12.33
C LEU A 46 11.23 12.69 -13.25
N LEU A 47 12.31 12.56 -14.03
CA LEU A 47 12.84 13.69 -14.81
C LEU A 47 11.90 14.11 -15.94
N LEU A 48 11.43 13.16 -16.76
CA LEU A 48 10.58 13.46 -17.91
C LEU A 48 9.24 14.11 -17.49
N PRO A 49 8.49 13.59 -16.51
CA PRO A 49 7.28 14.26 -16.01
C PRO A 49 7.56 15.66 -15.46
N ALA A 50 8.64 15.85 -14.71
CA ALA A 50 9.01 17.16 -14.17
C ALA A 50 9.36 18.17 -15.28
N VAL A 51 10.14 17.75 -16.28
CA VAL A 51 10.48 18.59 -17.45
C VAL A 51 9.23 18.97 -18.23
N LEU A 52 8.32 18.01 -18.47
CA LEU A 52 7.06 18.30 -19.15
C LEU A 52 6.22 19.32 -18.38
N LEU A 53 6.13 19.19 -17.04
CA LEU A 53 5.40 20.13 -16.19
C LEU A 53 5.94 21.57 -16.30
N GLY A 54 7.27 21.74 -16.31
CA GLY A 54 7.90 23.06 -16.45
C GLY A 54 7.85 23.64 -17.87
N LEU A 55 7.73 22.79 -18.89
CA LEU A 55 7.69 23.19 -20.30
C LEU A 55 6.30 23.66 -20.73
N VAL A 56 5.23 23.08 -20.15
CA VAL A 56 3.84 23.39 -20.50
C VAL A 56 3.53 24.90 -20.49
N PRO A 57 3.90 25.70 -19.47
CA PRO A 57 3.65 27.16 -19.50
C PRO A 57 4.27 27.87 -20.70
N LEU A 58 5.46 27.46 -21.14
CA LEU A 58 6.16 28.05 -22.30
C LEU A 58 5.46 27.70 -23.61
N LEU A 59 5.00 26.45 -23.76
CA LEU A 59 4.26 26.01 -24.94
C LEU A 59 2.87 26.66 -25.02
N VAL A 60 2.17 26.71 -23.89
CA VAL A 60 0.84 27.32 -23.80
C VAL A 60 0.92 28.81 -24.10
N SER A 61 1.91 29.53 -23.57
CA SER A 61 2.09 30.96 -23.86
C SER A 61 2.46 31.23 -25.32
N ALA A 62 3.37 30.44 -25.92
CA ALA A 62 3.72 30.55 -27.34
C ALA A 62 2.50 30.32 -28.25
N TRP A 63 1.70 29.28 -27.94
CA TRP A 63 0.48 28.98 -28.65
C TRP A 63 -0.57 30.09 -28.49
N LEU A 64 -0.79 30.60 -27.28
CA LEU A 64 -1.71 31.71 -27.01
C LEU A 64 -1.31 32.99 -27.75
N SER A 65 -0.02 33.33 -27.79
CA SER A 65 0.47 34.49 -28.56
C SER A 65 0.14 34.35 -30.04
N THR A 66 0.44 33.19 -30.61
CA THR A 66 0.16 32.90 -32.03
C THR A 66 -1.32 32.88 -32.34
N LEU A 67 -2.13 32.32 -31.43
CA LEU A 67 -3.57 32.31 -31.56
C LEU A 67 -4.11 33.74 -31.51
N THR A 68 -3.63 34.56 -30.58
CA THR A 68 -4.05 35.96 -30.44
C THR A 68 -3.70 36.76 -31.70
N GLU A 69 -2.48 36.61 -32.23
CA GLU A 69 -2.05 37.23 -33.48
C GLU A 69 -2.93 36.81 -34.67
N LYS A 70 -3.26 35.51 -34.78
CA LYS A 70 -4.12 35.00 -35.86
C LYS A 70 -5.59 35.39 -35.69
N LEU A 71 -6.10 35.49 -34.47
CA LEU A 71 -7.47 35.96 -34.22
C LEU A 71 -7.60 37.45 -34.51
N ALA A 72 -6.54 38.24 -34.26
CA ALA A 72 -6.52 39.67 -34.57
C ALA A 72 -6.58 39.97 -36.08
N THR A 73 -6.22 39.00 -36.94
CA THR A 73 -6.29 39.14 -38.41
C THR A 73 -7.60 38.61 -39.01
N LEU A 74 -8.50 38.05 -38.20
CA LEU A 74 -9.78 37.49 -38.63
C LEU A 74 -10.94 38.47 -38.39
N THR A 75 -11.99 38.38 -39.22
CA THR A 75 -13.25 39.10 -39.00
C THR A 75 -14.03 38.47 -37.83
N GLY A 76 -14.97 39.21 -37.22
CA GLY A 76 -15.71 38.75 -36.02
C GLY A 76 -16.36 37.36 -36.15
N ILE A 77 -16.86 37.01 -37.35
CA ILE A 77 -17.44 35.67 -37.63
C ILE A 77 -16.34 34.60 -37.73
N GLY A 78 -15.21 34.91 -38.39
CA GLY A 78 -14.07 34.00 -38.48
C GLY A 78 -13.46 33.68 -37.12
N THR A 79 -13.31 34.69 -36.27
CA THR A 79 -12.86 34.55 -34.88
C THR A 79 -13.81 33.65 -34.07
N ALA A 80 -15.13 33.84 -34.20
CA ALA A 80 -16.12 33.01 -33.52
C ALA A 80 -16.07 31.53 -33.95
N LEU A 81 -15.92 31.25 -35.25
CA LEU A 81 -15.80 29.89 -35.78
C LEU A 81 -14.52 29.18 -35.31
N VAL A 82 -13.38 29.90 -35.28
CA VAL A 82 -12.11 29.35 -34.77
C VAL A 82 -12.20 29.05 -33.27
N LEU A 83 -12.80 29.95 -32.48
CA LEU A 83 -13.01 29.70 -31.04
C LEU A 83 -13.95 28.52 -30.78
N LEU A 84 -15.02 28.36 -31.57
CA LEU A 84 -15.91 27.20 -31.51
C LEU A 84 -15.18 25.90 -31.88
N ALA A 85 -14.34 25.92 -32.90
CA ALA A 85 -13.53 24.75 -33.29
C ALA A 85 -12.51 24.38 -32.19
N ILE A 86 -11.84 25.36 -31.58
CA ILE A 86 -10.93 25.14 -30.44
C ILE A 86 -11.70 24.58 -29.25
N ALA A 87 -12.87 25.12 -28.94
CA ALA A 87 -13.72 24.62 -27.88
C ALA A 87 -14.18 23.17 -28.14
N ALA A 88 -14.53 22.83 -29.38
CA ALA A 88 -14.92 21.48 -29.78
C ALA A 88 -13.75 20.48 -29.70
N ILE A 89 -12.57 20.84 -30.20
CA ILE A 89 -11.35 20.03 -30.11
C ILE A 89 -10.93 19.88 -28.65
N GLY A 90 -10.98 20.96 -27.88
CA GLY A 90 -10.76 20.96 -26.44
C GLY A 90 -11.76 20.03 -25.74
N TRP A 91 -13.03 20.05 -26.10
CA TRP A 91 -14.07 19.19 -25.52
C TRP A 91 -13.84 17.70 -25.77
N ILE A 92 -13.31 17.33 -26.94
CA ILE A 92 -12.99 15.94 -27.29
C ILE A 92 -11.66 15.50 -26.65
N GLY A 93 -10.66 16.37 -26.66
CA GLY A 93 -9.29 16.07 -26.20
C GLY A 93 -9.07 16.22 -24.69
N TRP A 94 -9.87 17.03 -23.99
CA TRP A 94 -9.60 17.31 -22.57
C TRP A 94 -9.83 16.10 -21.68
N ARG A 95 -10.82 15.24 -21.97
CA ARG A 95 -11.13 14.09 -21.09
C ARG A 95 -9.96 13.12 -20.94
N PRO A 96 -9.29 12.63 -22.00
CA PRO A 96 -8.10 11.78 -21.85
C PRO A 96 -6.90 12.55 -21.27
N LEU A 97 -6.68 13.80 -21.67
CA LEU A 97 -5.57 14.62 -21.15
C LEU A 97 -5.72 14.93 -19.66
N PHE A 98 -6.94 15.26 -19.23
CA PHE A 98 -7.28 15.51 -17.83
C PHE A 98 -7.09 14.25 -17.00
N ARG A 99 -7.53 13.08 -17.47
CA ARG A 99 -7.28 11.81 -16.77
C ARG A 99 -5.78 11.52 -16.62
N ILE A 100 -4.99 11.80 -17.66
CA ILE A 100 -3.53 11.64 -17.59
C ILE A 100 -2.94 12.65 -16.58
N ALA A 101 -3.36 13.91 -16.63
CA ALA A 101 -2.89 14.96 -15.72
C ALA A 101 -3.27 14.66 -14.26
N GLU A 102 -4.51 14.24 -14.03
CA GLU A 102 -5.04 13.83 -12.73
C GLU A 102 -4.26 12.62 -12.18
N ASN A 103 -4.08 11.56 -12.97
CA ASN A 103 -3.31 10.40 -12.56
C ASN A 103 -1.86 10.78 -12.22
N ASN A 104 -1.19 11.58 -13.07
CA ASN A 104 0.17 12.04 -12.80
C ASN A 104 0.25 12.98 -11.59
N PHE A 105 -0.76 13.82 -11.37
CA PHE A 105 -0.86 14.69 -10.20
C PHE A 105 -0.99 13.88 -8.92
N TRP A 106 -1.87 12.87 -8.90
CA TRP A 106 -2.02 11.97 -7.75
C TRP A 106 -0.80 11.08 -7.56
N SER A 107 -0.15 10.64 -8.65
CA SER A 107 1.12 9.92 -8.59
C SER A 107 2.23 10.79 -8.01
N LEU A 108 2.39 12.05 -8.43
CA LEU A 108 3.37 12.98 -7.87
C LEU A 108 3.11 13.24 -6.38
N ASN A 109 1.84 13.39 -6.01
CA ASN A 109 1.42 13.50 -4.61
C ASN A 109 1.84 12.28 -3.79
N ALA A 110 1.54 11.09 -4.30
CA ALA A 110 1.90 9.84 -3.64
C ALA A 110 3.40 9.56 -3.63
N LEU A 111 4.16 10.01 -4.63
CA LEU A 111 5.58 9.68 -4.76
C LEU A 111 6.53 10.68 -4.09
N ALA A 112 6.16 11.97 -4.03
CA ALA A 112 7.06 13.01 -3.55
C ALA A 112 6.49 13.78 -2.36
N VAL A 113 5.27 14.27 -2.49
CA VAL A 113 4.73 15.27 -1.58
C VAL A 113 4.27 14.66 -0.25
N GLN A 114 3.43 13.62 -0.30
CA GLN A 114 2.98 12.91 0.90
C GLN A 114 4.14 12.21 1.63
N PRO A 115 5.09 11.53 0.95
CA PRO A 115 6.28 11.00 1.61
C PRO A 115 7.11 12.09 2.29
N GLY A 116 7.32 13.24 1.64
CA GLY A 116 8.04 14.36 2.24
C GLY A 116 7.37 14.87 3.52
N TYR A 117 6.06 15.10 3.48
CA TYR A 117 5.30 15.52 4.67
C TYR A 117 5.30 14.45 5.77
N ALA A 118 5.02 13.19 5.43
CA ALA A 118 5.00 12.09 6.39
C ALA A 118 6.37 11.91 7.07
N PHE A 119 7.46 11.98 6.30
CA PHE A 119 8.82 11.94 6.82
C PHE A 119 9.09 13.10 7.80
N THR A 120 8.81 14.34 7.41
CA THR A 120 9.02 15.51 8.28
C THR A 120 8.18 15.39 9.56
N ARG A 121 6.92 14.96 9.45
CA ARG A 121 6.02 14.75 10.58
C ARG A 121 6.54 13.70 11.56
N GLU A 122 6.96 12.54 11.07
CA GLU A 122 7.50 11.49 11.94
C GLU A 122 8.86 11.87 12.51
N ALA A 123 9.69 12.64 11.78
CA ALA A 123 10.96 13.16 12.31
C ALA A 123 10.73 14.07 13.52
N LEU A 124 9.79 15.01 13.41
CA LEU A 124 9.41 15.90 14.51
C LEU A 124 8.82 15.11 15.69
N ARG A 125 7.93 14.15 15.42
CA ARG A 125 7.34 13.28 16.46
C ARG A 125 8.42 12.50 17.19
N HIS A 126 9.33 11.86 16.46
CA HIS A 126 10.41 11.09 17.04
C HIS A 126 11.33 11.93 17.93
N LEU A 127 11.70 13.14 17.48
CA LEU A 127 12.53 14.06 18.24
C LEU A 127 11.83 14.53 19.52
N THR A 128 10.61 15.02 19.41
CA THR A 128 9.85 15.59 20.54
C THR A 128 9.43 14.52 21.55
N GLU A 129 9.03 13.32 21.10
CA GLU A 129 8.73 12.20 21.99
C GLU A 129 9.98 11.72 22.73
N ARG A 130 11.16 11.72 22.11
CA ARG A 130 12.42 11.42 22.83
C ARG A 130 12.69 12.41 23.95
N ILE A 131 12.42 13.70 23.74
CA ILE A 131 12.66 14.77 24.73
C ILE A 131 11.65 14.69 25.90
N TRP A 132 10.37 14.41 25.62
CA TRP A 132 9.28 14.52 26.61
C TRP A 132 8.62 13.19 27.03
N SER A 133 9.07 12.04 26.52
CA SER A 133 8.43 10.72 26.67
C SER A 133 7.98 10.36 28.09
N ARG A 134 8.81 10.63 29.11
CA ARG A 134 8.55 10.26 30.51
C ARG A 134 7.51 11.16 31.22
N LYS A 135 7.07 12.25 30.59
CA LYS A 135 6.22 13.28 31.22
C LYS A 135 4.81 13.39 30.64
N LEU A 136 4.46 12.59 29.62
CA LEU A 136 3.23 12.78 28.85
C LEU A 136 2.18 11.70 29.15
N THR A 137 0.98 12.14 29.51
CA THR A 137 -0.23 11.29 29.50
C THR A 137 -0.60 10.91 28.06
N VAL A 138 -1.51 9.95 27.87
CA VAL A 138 -2.02 9.56 26.53
C VAL A 138 -2.58 10.79 25.80
N THR A 139 -3.43 11.59 26.47
CA THR A 139 -3.98 12.83 25.92
C THR A 139 -2.89 13.87 25.62
N GLY A 140 -1.88 13.99 26.49
CA GLY A 140 -0.74 14.87 26.27
C GLY A 140 0.07 14.48 25.02
N ARG A 141 0.31 13.18 24.83
CA ARG A 141 0.99 12.64 23.64
C ARG A 141 0.19 12.89 22.37
N ALA A 142 -1.13 12.68 22.40
CA ALA A 142 -2.00 12.98 21.28
C ALA A 142 -1.95 14.48 20.90
N ARG A 143 -2.01 15.39 21.88
CA ARG A 143 -1.87 16.83 21.64
C ARG A 143 -0.50 17.19 21.05
N LEU A 144 0.58 16.60 21.57
CA LEU A 144 1.93 16.80 21.03
C LEU A 144 2.03 16.34 19.56
N ARG A 145 1.46 15.18 19.22
CA ARG A 145 1.44 14.67 17.84
C ARG A 145 0.62 15.54 16.89
N SER A 146 -0.48 16.10 17.37
CA SER A 146 -1.27 17.09 16.63
C SER A 146 -0.42 18.35 16.36
N ALA A 147 0.23 18.91 17.38
CA ALA A 147 1.12 20.06 17.24
C ALA A 147 2.30 19.78 16.28
N ASN A 148 2.91 18.59 16.36
CA ASN A 148 3.97 18.17 15.43
C ASN A 148 3.51 18.10 13.98
N SER A 149 2.22 17.80 13.73
CA SER A 149 1.67 17.75 12.37
C SER A 149 1.59 19.16 11.77
N VAL A 150 1.15 20.16 12.56
CA VAL A 150 1.21 21.58 12.18
C VAL A 150 2.65 22.05 12.02
N GLY A 151 3.52 21.72 12.98
CA GLY A 151 4.93 22.10 12.94
C GLY A 151 5.64 21.57 11.69
N ALA A 152 5.41 20.30 11.34
CA ALA A 152 5.98 19.69 10.14
C ALA A 152 5.49 20.38 8.86
N ALA A 153 4.21 20.74 8.80
CA ALA A 153 3.64 21.46 7.68
C ALA A 153 4.22 22.86 7.52
N ILE A 154 4.39 23.61 8.61
CA ILE A 154 5.01 24.95 8.57
C ILE A 154 6.46 24.84 8.09
N VAL A 155 7.24 23.89 8.64
CA VAL A 155 8.64 23.68 8.23
C VAL A 155 8.73 23.33 6.75
N LEU A 156 7.93 22.36 6.30
CA LEU A 156 7.97 21.93 4.90
C LEU A 156 7.49 23.03 3.95
N SER A 157 6.46 23.79 4.32
CA SER A 157 5.99 24.94 3.56
C SER A 157 7.05 26.03 3.48
N ALA A 158 7.73 26.35 4.57
CA ALA A 158 8.80 27.35 4.58
C ALA A 158 9.98 26.93 3.69
N CYS A 159 10.41 25.67 3.78
CA CYS A 159 11.45 25.11 2.90
C CYS A 159 11.03 25.17 1.43
N ALA A 160 9.77 24.82 1.12
CA ALA A 160 9.25 24.87 -0.25
C ALA A 160 9.21 26.30 -0.80
N VAL A 161 8.76 27.28 -0.01
CA VAL A 161 8.77 28.71 -0.37
C VAL A 161 10.21 29.20 -0.58
N LEU A 162 11.17 28.79 0.25
CA LEU A 162 12.57 29.14 0.07
C LEU A 162 13.12 28.59 -1.26
N ILE A 163 12.86 27.31 -1.57
CA ILE A 163 13.27 26.70 -2.85
C ILE A 163 12.63 27.44 -4.04
N ALA A 164 11.34 27.76 -3.95
CA ALA A 164 10.63 28.55 -4.96
C ALA A 164 11.30 29.92 -5.16
N THR A 165 11.64 30.60 -4.07
CA THR A 165 12.30 31.92 -4.10
C THR A 165 13.68 31.86 -4.75
N LEU A 166 14.45 30.81 -4.46
CA LEU A 166 15.77 30.59 -5.06
C LEU A 166 15.69 30.21 -6.54
N ALA A 167 14.65 29.49 -6.97
CA ALA A 167 14.43 29.11 -8.37
C ALA A 167 13.81 30.25 -9.21
N TRP A 168 13.12 31.20 -8.58
CA TRP A 168 12.40 32.29 -9.24
C TRP A 168 13.22 33.06 -10.30
N PRO A 169 14.47 33.50 -10.03
CA PRO A 169 15.25 34.27 -10.99
C PRO A 169 15.57 33.51 -12.29
N ALA A 170 15.60 32.18 -12.23
CA ALA A 170 15.87 31.32 -13.38
C ALA A 170 14.60 30.93 -14.16
N SER A 171 13.41 31.27 -13.65
CA SER A 171 12.13 30.92 -14.25
C SER A 171 11.77 31.80 -15.42
N ARG A 172 10.95 31.25 -16.33
CA ARG A 172 10.43 31.97 -17.50
C ARG A 172 9.05 31.46 -17.82
N TRP A 173 8.06 32.33 -17.76
CA TRP A 173 6.65 31.94 -17.95
C TRP A 173 6.13 32.17 -19.37
N THR A 174 6.93 32.80 -20.23
CA THR A 174 6.58 33.13 -21.61
C THR A 174 7.59 32.55 -22.60
N GLY A 175 7.11 31.78 -23.58
CA GLY A 175 7.92 31.16 -24.63
C GLY A 175 7.54 31.67 -26.03
N GLY A 176 8.43 31.47 -27.00
CA GLY A 176 8.16 31.64 -28.42
C GLY A 176 8.59 30.41 -29.23
N TRP A 177 8.07 30.24 -30.44
CA TRP A 177 8.39 29.08 -31.30
C TRP A 177 9.89 28.98 -31.64
N ASN A 178 10.59 30.10 -31.70
CA ASN A 178 12.04 30.14 -31.91
C ASN A 178 12.83 29.45 -30.77
N ASP A 179 12.25 29.34 -29.57
CA ASP A 179 12.88 28.63 -28.47
C ASP A 179 12.95 27.12 -28.72
N LEU A 180 12.03 26.54 -29.52
CA LEU A 180 12.07 25.11 -29.89
C LEU A 180 13.22 24.77 -30.84
N VAL A 181 13.70 25.75 -31.60
CA VAL A 181 14.88 25.62 -32.46
C VAL A 181 16.17 25.66 -31.62
N LEU A 182 16.13 26.34 -30.47
CA LEU A 182 17.27 26.54 -29.57
C LEU A 182 17.03 25.88 -28.21
N LEU A 183 16.85 24.55 -28.22
CA LEU A 183 16.46 23.75 -27.04
C LEU A 183 17.32 24.01 -25.79
N HIS A 184 18.61 24.33 -25.93
CA HIS A 184 19.48 24.65 -24.81
C HIS A 184 19.00 25.87 -23.99
N ARG A 185 18.30 26.83 -24.62
CA ARG A 185 17.72 28.01 -23.96
C ARG A 185 16.51 27.67 -23.10
N LEU A 186 15.89 26.51 -23.33
CA LEU A 186 14.72 26.03 -22.60
C LEU A 186 15.08 25.17 -21.39
N VAL A 187 16.30 24.62 -21.32
CA VAL A 187 16.68 23.68 -20.25
C VAL A 187 16.53 24.31 -18.86
N VAL A 188 17.23 25.42 -18.61
CA VAL A 188 17.21 26.09 -17.29
C VAL A 188 15.81 26.61 -16.94
N PRO A 189 15.10 27.34 -17.82
CA PRO A 189 13.78 27.84 -17.47
C PRO A 189 12.73 26.75 -17.28
N THR A 190 12.80 25.66 -18.06
CA THR A 190 11.92 24.51 -17.88
C THR A 190 12.11 23.87 -16.51
N LEU A 191 13.36 23.63 -16.11
CA LEU A 191 13.66 23.08 -14.78
C LEU A 191 13.23 24.05 -13.66
N ALA A 192 13.50 25.34 -13.81
CA ALA A 192 13.12 26.35 -12.82
C ALA A 192 11.59 26.48 -12.66
N ASN A 193 10.85 26.47 -13.77
CA ASN A 193 9.38 26.45 -13.75
C ASN A 193 8.84 25.19 -13.07
N ALA A 194 9.41 24.01 -13.36
CA ALA A 194 9.01 22.76 -12.74
C ALA A 194 9.22 22.82 -11.21
N VAL A 195 10.40 23.28 -10.78
CA VAL A 195 10.71 23.49 -9.35
C VAL A 195 9.71 24.44 -8.71
N LEU A 196 9.41 25.59 -9.34
CA LEU A 196 8.43 26.54 -8.82
C LEU A 196 7.03 25.96 -8.67
N LEU A 197 6.54 25.23 -9.67
CA LEU A 197 5.22 24.61 -9.64
C LEU A 197 5.14 23.55 -8.54
N VAL A 198 6.14 22.67 -8.44
CA VAL A 198 6.20 21.62 -7.42
C VAL A 198 6.36 22.22 -6.02
N SER A 199 7.23 23.21 -5.84
CA SER A 199 7.44 23.89 -4.56
C SER A 199 6.23 24.71 -4.12
N GLY A 200 5.59 25.46 -5.02
CA GLY A 200 4.37 26.20 -4.71
C GLY A 200 3.23 25.26 -4.30
N TYR A 201 3.07 24.16 -5.03
CA TYR A 201 2.13 23.11 -4.66
C TYR A 201 2.44 22.50 -3.29
N LEU A 202 3.68 22.08 -3.06
CA LEU A 202 4.14 21.50 -1.80
C LEU A 202 3.92 22.45 -0.62
N ALA A 203 4.14 23.76 -0.81
CA ALA A 203 3.90 24.75 0.23
C ALA A 203 2.44 24.79 0.69
N VAL A 204 1.52 24.98 -0.26
CA VAL A 204 0.08 25.03 0.05
C VAL A 204 -0.40 23.69 0.61
N ALA A 205 -0.01 22.61 -0.05
CA ALA A 205 -0.60 21.32 0.24
C ALA A 205 -0.08 20.74 1.57
N SER A 206 1.21 20.96 1.91
CA SER A 206 1.75 20.62 3.24
C SER A 206 0.98 21.27 4.37
N LEU A 207 0.60 22.54 4.24
CA LEU A 207 -0.27 23.23 5.21
C LEU A 207 -1.65 22.54 5.31
N ILE A 208 -2.30 22.29 4.17
CA ILE A 208 -3.62 21.62 4.15
C ILE A 208 -3.56 20.27 4.88
N TRP A 209 -2.57 19.42 4.58
CA TRP A 209 -2.43 18.12 5.24
C TRP A 209 -2.01 18.25 6.70
N GLY A 210 -1.13 19.19 7.04
CA GLY A 210 -0.73 19.49 8.41
C GLY A 210 -1.90 19.78 9.32
N PHE A 211 -2.76 20.70 8.89
CA PHE A 211 -3.96 21.07 9.64
C PHE A 211 -5.02 19.96 9.63
N ALA A 212 -5.18 19.23 8.53
CA ALA A 212 -6.08 18.08 8.47
C ALA A 212 -5.62 16.92 9.39
N ASP A 213 -4.31 16.69 9.49
CA ASP A 213 -3.72 15.69 10.38
C ASP A 213 -3.75 16.15 11.83
N ALA A 214 -3.60 17.44 12.09
CA ALA A 214 -3.69 17.99 13.44
C ALA A 214 -5.12 17.97 13.99
N SER A 215 -6.13 18.12 13.13
CA SER A 215 -7.55 18.13 13.49
C SER A 215 -8.17 16.74 13.61
N MET A 216 -7.58 15.71 12.98
CA MET A 216 -8.06 14.34 13.16
C MET A 216 -7.65 13.78 14.53
N PRO A 217 -8.47 12.89 15.12
CA PRO A 217 -8.07 12.10 16.28
C PRO A 217 -6.74 11.38 16.01
N GLN A 218 -5.79 11.52 16.94
CA GLN A 218 -4.48 10.88 16.82
C GLN A 218 -4.57 9.39 17.20
N PRO A 219 -3.72 8.53 16.62
CA PRO A 219 -3.66 7.12 16.98
C PRO A 219 -3.25 6.96 18.44
N VAL A 220 -4.04 6.17 19.17
CA VAL A 220 -3.83 5.78 20.57
C VAL A 220 -4.08 4.30 20.74
N ASP A 221 -3.48 3.69 21.75
CA ASP A 221 -3.79 2.32 22.15
C ASP A 221 -5.26 2.21 22.56
N LEU A 222 -5.86 1.05 22.35
CA LEU A 222 -7.26 0.84 22.69
C LEU A 222 -7.40 0.86 24.22
N ALA A 223 -8.18 1.81 24.74
CA ALA A 223 -8.32 2.00 26.19
C ALA A 223 -9.05 0.83 26.87
N ALA A 224 -10.07 0.28 26.20
CA ALA A 224 -10.83 -0.88 26.65
C ALA A 224 -11.50 -1.55 25.46
N PHE A 225 -11.67 -2.87 25.56
CA PHE A 225 -12.55 -3.62 24.66
C PHE A 225 -14.02 -3.37 25.02
N ASP A 226 -14.91 -3.50 24.04
CA ASP A 226 -16.34 -3.40 24.29
C ASP A 226 -16.86 -4.65 25.02
N SER A 227 -18.05 -4.55 25.60
CA SER A 227 -18.78 -5.68 26.19
C SER A 227 -20.02 -5.98 25.36
N ALA A 228 -20.26 -7.26 25.10
CA ALA A 228 -21.47 -7.70 24.40
C ALA A 228 -22.60 -8.03 25.39
N SER A 229 -23.80 -7.54 25.12
CA SER A 229 -25.02 -8.02 25.79
C SER A 229 -25.29 -9.48 25.47
N ALA A 230 -26.01 -10.18 26.35
CA ALA A 230 -26.42 -11.57 26.10
C ALA A 230 -27.34 -11.63 24.86
N GLY A 231 -27.08 -12.58 23.96
CA GLY A 231 -27.90 -12.83 22.77
C GLY A 231 -27.60 -11.95 21.54
N THR A 232 -26.60 -11.06 21.57
CA THR A 232 -26.19 -10.32 20.37
C THR A 232 -25.48 -11.23 19.37
N ARG A 233 -25.66 -10.97 18.07
CA ARG A 233 -24.93 -11.69 17.01
C ARG A 233 -23.42 -11.42 17.15
N ARG A 234 -22.63 -12.48 17.04
CA ARG A 234 -21.17 -12.45 17.12
C ARG A 234 -20.56 -13.05 15.87
N TRP A 235 -19.36 -12.59 15.53
CA TRP A 235 -18.55 -13.12 14.45
C TRP A 235 -17.14 -13.39 14.97
N ARG A 236 -16.63 -14.59 14.74
CA ARG A 236 -15.27 -15.01 15.08
C ARG A 236 -14.41 -14.97 13.83
N VAL A 237 -13.39 -14.12 13.86
CA VAL A 237 -12.50 -13.88 12.73
C VAL A 237 -11.07 -14.20 13.13
N ALA A 238 -10.51 -15.28 12.58
CA ALA A 238 -9.08 -15.53 12.69
C ALA A 238 -8.33 -14.53 11.79
N HIS A 239 -7.40 -13.77 12.36
CA HIS A 239 -6.61 -12.78 11.63
C HIS A 239 -5.16 -13.22 11.56
N LEU A 240 -4.77 -13.68 10.38
CA LEU A 240 -3.40 -14.03 10.02
C LEU A 240 -2.82 -12.95 9.12
N SER A 241 -1.50 -12.82 9.12
CA SER A 241 -0.79 -11.96 8.19
C SER A 241 0.64 -12.44 8.03
N ASP A 242 1.30 -12.01 6.96
CA ASP A 242 2.75 -12.12 6.82
C ASP A 242 3.21 -13.59 7.01
N LEU A 243 2.70 -14.48 6.17
CA LEU A 243 3.02 -15.90 6.21
C LEU A 243 4.37 -16.20 5.55
N HIS A 244 4.71 -15.45 4.50
CA HIS A 244 5.95 -15.57 3.72
C HIS A 244 6.27 -17.03 3.40
N VAL A 245 5.37 -17.69 2.68
CA VAL A 245 5.62 -19.04 2.17
C VAL A 245 6.80 -18.99 1.20
N ILE A 246 7.73 -19.90 1.42
CA ILE A 246 8.89 -20.15 0.54
C ILE A 246 8.74 -21.49 -0.16
N SER A 247 9.46 -21.72 -1.27
CA SER A 247 9.40 -23.00 -1.99
C SER A 247 10.28 -24.09 -1.38
N GLU A 248 11.30 -23.73 -0.62
CA GLU A 248 12.32 -24.67 -0.15
C GLU A 248 12.01 -25.16 1.26
N GLN A 249 12.22 -26.47 1.49
CA GLN A 249 12.07 -27.08 2.82
C GLN A 249 13.03 -26.48 3.85
N TYR A 250 14.26 -26.17 3.44
CA TYR A 250 15.31 -25.66 4.33
C TYR A 250 15.66 -24.19 4.04
N GLY A 251 14.87 -23.49 3.24
CA GLY A 251 15.15 -22.10 2.89
C GLY A 251 14.78 -21.13 4.01
N PHE A 252 15.26 -19.90 3.86
CA PHE A 252 14.98 -18.78 4.76
C PHE A 252 14.25 -17.65 4.03
N ARG A 253 13.43 -16.92 4.78
CA ARG A 253 12.63 -15.78 4.27
C ARG A 253 13.48 -14.54 4.15
N ILE A 254 13.22 -13.71 3.14
CA ILE A 254 13.99 -12.47 2.88
C ILE A 254 14.13 -11.64 4.16
N GLU A 255 13.01 -11.40 4.85
CA GLU A 255 12.95 -10.47 5.98
C GLU A 255 13.81 -10.90 7.18
N SER A 256 13.77 -12.19 7.50
CA SER A 256 14.35 -12.70 8.73
C SER A 256 15.74 -13.31 8.54
N GLY A 257 16.07 -13.82 7.35
CA GLY A 257 17.27 -14.65 7.16
C GLY A 257 17.31 -15.80 8.17
N ARG A 258 18.49 -16.14 8.68
CA ARG A 258 18.68 -17.21 9.68
C ARG A 258 18.20 -16.88 11.09
N ALA A 259 17.77 -15.64 11.37
CA ALA A 259 17.09 -15.33 12.63
C ALA A 259 15.59 -15.67 12.61
N GLY A 260 15.05 -16.04 11.45
CA GLY A 260 13.67 -16.49 11.31
C GLY A 260 13.51 -18.00 11.31
N PRO A 261 12.27 -18.48 11.18
CA PRO A 261 12.01 -19.88 10.98
C PRO A 261 12.46 -20.34 9.60
N ARG A 262 12.89 -21.60 9.53
CA ARG A 262 13.23 -22.28 8.28
C ARG A 262 12.03 -23.00 7.70
N GLY A 263 11.93 -23.10 6.38
CA GLY A 263 10.90 -23.91 5.73
C GLY A 263 9.48 -23.44 6.02
N ASN A 264 8.49 -24.33 5.93
CA ASN A 264 7.06 -24.01 6.11
C ASN A 264 6.37 -24.84 7.21
N ASP A 265 7.13 -25.54 8.06
CA ASP A 265 6.56 -26.43 9.07
C ASP A 265 5.73 -25.65 10.11
N ARG A 266 6.13 -24.41 10.42
CA ARG A 266 5.34 -23.52 11.28
C ARG A 266 3.98 -23.16 10.67
N LEU A 267 3.90 -22.91 9.36
CA LEU A 267 2.61 -22.69 8.68
C LEU A 267 1.72 -23.94 8.77
N ALA A 268 2.29 -25.14 8.61
CA ALA A 268 1.53 -26.37 8.76
C ALA A 268 0.94 -26.50 10.18
N ARG A 269 1.71 -26.15 11.23
CA ARG A 269 1.21 -26.10 12.62
C ARG A 269 0.09 -25.07 12.81
N VAL A 270 0.22 -23.89 12.21
CA VAL A 270 -0.82 -22.84 12.24
C VAL A 270 -2.13 -23.37 11.65
N LEU A 271 -2.09 -23.99 10.47
CA LEU A 271 -3.28 -24.49 9.79
C LEU A 271 -3.92 -25.66 10.54
N THR A 272 -3.13 -26.60 11.08
CA THR A 272 -3.65 -27.66 11.95
C THR A 272 -4.33 -27.08 13.18
N ARG A 273 -3.69 -26.13 13.86
CA ARG A 273 -4.27 -25.51 15.06
C ARG A 273 -5.56 -24.75 14.75
N LEU A 274 -5.63 -24.07 13.61
CA LEU A 274 -6.86 -23.42 13.15
C LEU A 274 -7.97 -24.42 12.83
N ALA A 275 -7.64 -25.57 12.26
CA ALA A 275 -8.62 -26.63 11.98
C ALA A 275 -9.20 -27.19 13.29
N ASP A 276 -8.35 -27.44 14.30
CA ASP A 276 -8.81 -27.89 15.62
C ASP A 276 -9.73 -26.86 16.28
N ILE A 277 -9.37 -25.57 16.20
CA ILE A 277 -10.19 -24.49 16.75
C ILE A 277 -11.53 -24.42 16.02
N HIS A 278 -11.52 -24.47 14.68
CA HIS A 278 -12.73 -24.42 13.87
C HIS A 278 -13.68 -25.58 14.16
N ALA A 279 -13.15 -26.78 14.35
CA ALA A 279 -13.94 -27.96 14.67
C ALA A 279 -14.59 -27.88 16.05
N ALA A 280 -13.90 -27.27 17.03
CA ALA A 280 -14.42 -27.12 18.40
C ALA A 280 -15.42 -25.97 18.54
N ASP A 281 -15.11 -24.83 17.92
CA ASP A 281 -15.95 -23.64 17.88
C ASP A 281 -15.78 -23.01 16.49
N PRO A 282 -16.82 -23.03 15.62
CA PRO A 282 -16.69 -22.55 14.25
C PRO A 282 -16.22 -21.09 14.15
N LEU A 283 -15.46 -20.84 13.09
CA LEU A 283 -15.02 -19.52 12.66
C LEU A 283 -15.94 -19.06 11.53
N ASP A 284 -16.31 -17.78 11.54
CA ASP A 284 -17.07 -17.17 10.45
C ASP A 284 -16.14 -16.85 9.28
N HIS A 285 -14.97 -16.27 9.56
CA HIS A 285 -14.00 -15.88 8.56
C HIS A 285 -12.56 -16.14 9.01
N ILE A 286 -11.69 -16.41 8.04
CA ILE A 286 -10.23 -16.38 8.23
C ILE A 286 -9.71 -15.28 7.32
N LEU A 287 -9.19 -14.20 7.86
CA LEU A 287 -8.59 -13.11 7.10
C LEU A 287 -7.07 -13.29 7.08
N ILE A 288 -6.47 -13.38 5.88
CA ILE A 288 -5.02 -13.33 5.69
C ILE A 288 -4.68 -11.97 5.07
N SER A 289 -4.15 -11.04 5.86
CA SER A 289 -3.94 -9.66 5.46
C SER A 289 -2.63 -9.41 4.70
N GLY A 290 -2.33 -10.22 3.69
CA GLY A 290 -1.19 -10.05 2.79
C GLY A 290 0.06 -10.82 3.15
N ASP A 291 1.01 -10.80 2.21
CA ASP A 291 2.29 -11.51 2.25
C ASP A 291 2.12 -13.00 2.52
N MET A 292 1.27 -13.63 1.68
CA MET A 292 1.15 -15.08 1.64
C MET A 292 2.46 -15.71 1.17
N THR A 293 3.14 -15.08 0.21
CA THR A 293 4.40 -15.54 -0.37
C THR A 293 5.56 -14.63 0.00
N ASP A 294 6.79 -15.15 0.02
CA ASP A 294 7.98 -14.35 0.32
C ASP A 294 8.46 -13.52 -0.89
N ALA A 295 8.15 -13.94 -2.13
CA ALA A 295 8.60 -13.24 -3.34
C ALA A 295 7.63 -13.31 -4.54
N GLY A 296 6.37 -13.71 -4.35
CA GLY A 296 5.38 -13.82 -5.43
C GLY A 296 5.75 -14.84 -6.50
N ARG A 297 6.59 -15.83 -6.16
CA ARG A 297 7.04 -16.86 -7.11
C ARG A 297 5.94 -17.90 -7.32
N ALA A 298 5.91 -18.50 -8.51
CA ALA A 298 4.91 -19.50 -8.85
C ALA A 298 4.98 -20.73 -7.92
N SER A 299 6.19 -21.15 -7.53
CA SER A 299 6.42 -22.25 -6.59
C SER A 299 5.91 -21.95 -5.18
N GLU A 300 6.08 -20.72 -4.70
CA GLU A 300 5.59 -20.27 -3.38
C GLU A 300 4.06 -20.26 -3.35
N TRP A 301 3.43 -19.75 -4.41
CA TRP A 301 1.98 -19.84 -4.57
C TRP A 301 1.46 -21.27 -4.61
N ALA A 302 2.17 -22.19 -5.28
CA ALA A 302 1.79 -23.60 -5.30
C ALA A 302 1.82 -24.21 -3.89
N VAL A 303 2.90 -23.98 -3.13
CA VAL A 303 3.02 -24.46 -1.75
C VAL A 303 1.92 -23.89 -0.85
N PHE A 304 1.60 -22.60 -0.98
CA PHE A 304 0.51 -21.98 -0.23
C PHE A 304 -0.85 -22.62 -0.56
N LEU A 305 -1.16 -22.79 -1.85
CA LEU A 305 -2.43 -23.38 -2.29
C LEU A 305 -2.54 -24.85 -1.88
N ASP A 306 -1.46 -25.64 -1.98
CA ASP A 306 -1.42 -27.03 -1.52
C ASP A 306 -1.60 -27.12 0.01
N ALA A 307 -1.03 -26.18 0.76
CA ALA A 307 -1.25 -26.10 2.19
C ALA A 307 -2.73 -25.83 2.53
N MET A 308 -3.37 -24.88 1.84
CA MET A 308 -4.79 -24.59 2.03
C MET A 308 -5.70 -25.74 1.56
N ALA A 309 -5.35 -26.43 0.48
CA ALA A 309 -6.13 -27.54 -0.07
C ALA A 309 -6.24 -28.73 0.89
N ARG A 310 -5.25 -28.92 1.78
CA ARG A 310 -5.30 -29.91 2.87
C ARG A 310 -6.34 -29.59 3.95
N HIS A 311 -6.86 -28.36 3.98
CA HIS A 311 -7.83 -27.89 4.96
C HIS A 311 -9.04 -27.23 4.26
N PRO A 312 -9.88 -28.00 3.54
CA PRO A 312 -10.96 -27.46 2.70
C PRO A 312 -11.98 -26.62 3.49
N GLU A 313 -12.25 -26.96 4.75
CA GLU A 313 -13.17 -26.19 5.60
C GLU A 313 -12.61 -24.81 5.97
N LEU A 314 -11.29 -24.71 6.18
CA LEU A 314 -10.62 -23.42 6.38
C LEU A 314 -10.64 -22.62 5.08
N ALA A 315 -10.24 -23.26 3.97
CA ALA A 315 -10.22 -22.67 2.63
C ALA A 315 -11.56 -22.02 2.24
N ALA A 316 -12.69 -22.67 2.57
CA ALA A 316 -14.03 -22.15 2.30
C ALA A 316 -14.35 -20.81 3.02
N ARG A 317 -13.62 -20.50 4.10
CA ARG A 317 -13.82 -19.31 4.95
C ARG A 317 -12.70 -18.29 4.81
N THR A 318 -11.59 -18.68 4.18
CA THR A 318 -10.42 -17.83 4.02
C THR A 318 -10.66 -16.71 3.03
N VAL A 319 -10.34 -15.49 3.43
CA VAL A 319 -10.26 -14.32 2.57
C VAL A 319 -8.82 -13.83 2.61
N ILE A 320 -8.21 -13.68 1.44
CA ILE A 320 -6.84 -13.18 1.26
C ILE A 320 -6.86 -11.84 0.52
N LEU A 321 -5.83 -11.03 0.77
CA LEU A 321 -5.56 -9.75 0.09
C LEU A 321 -4.07 -9.64 -0.23
N PRO A 322 -3.64 -8.84 -1.22
CA PRO A 322 -2.23 -8.81 -1.62
C PRO A 322 -1.36 -8.01 -0.62
N GLY A 323 -0.21 -8.56 -0.25
CA GLY A 323 0.88 -7.78 0.38
C GLY A 323 2.00 -7.42 -0.59
N ASN A 324 3.03 -6.71 -0.11
CA ASN A 324 4.11 -6.24 -0.97
C ASN A 324 5.02 -7.37 -1.44
N HIS A 325 5.25 -8.40 -0.64
CA HIS A 325 6.04 -9.57 -1.05
C HIS A 325 5.37 -10.37 -2.18
N ASP A 326 4.04 -10.36 -2.22
CA ASP A 326 3.27 -11.04 -3.27
C ASP A 326 3.44 -10.40 -4.66
N VAL A 327 3.71 -9.09 -4.75
CA VAL A 327 3.63 -8.32 -6.01
C VAL A 327 4.87 -7.51 -6.38
N ASN A 328 5.65 -7.04 -5.40
CA ASN A 328 6.70 -6.05 -5.62
C ASN A 328 8.12 -6.63 -5.57
N ILE A 329 8.33 -7.81 -4.96
CA ILE A 329 9.66 -8.46 -4.92
C ILE A 329 10.07 -8.94 -6.31
N VAL A 330 11.16 -8.36 -6.83
CA VAL A 330 11.68 -8.69 -8.16
C VAL A 330 12.50 -9.96 -8.12
N ASP A 331 13.36 -10.09 -7.11
CA ASP A 331 14.22 -11.24 -6.90
C ASP A 331 14.56 -11.41 -5.44
N ARG A 332 14.26 -12.60 -4.91
CA ARG A 332 14.54 -12.98 -3.53
C ARG A 332 16.04 -13.00 -3.22
N ALA A 333 16.86 -13.45 -4.17
CA ALA A 333 18.29 -13.64 -3.95
C ALA A 333 19.11 -12.38 -4.26
N ASN A 334 18.51 -11.40 -4.97
CA ASN A 334 19.21 -10.19 -5.37
C ASN A 334 18.32 -8.95 -5.19
N PRO A 335 18.42 -8.25 -4.05
CA PRO A 335 17.60 -7.07 -3.81
C PRO A 335 17.98 -5.88 -4.71
N ALA A 336 19.13 -5.92 -5.43
CA ALA A 336 19.57 -4.88 -6.36
C ALA A 336 18.90 -4.98 -7.73
N ARG A 337 18.25 -6.12 -8.03
CA ARG A 337 17.49 -6.27 -9.26
C ARG A 337 16.25 -5.38 -9.21
N LEU A 338 16.09 -4.58 -10.27
CA LEU A 338 14.98 -3.63 -10.40
C LEU A 338 14.14 -3.92 -11.64
N ASP A 339 12.82 -3.70 -11.52
CA ASP A 339 11.89 -3.80 -12.63
C ASP A 339 11.72 -2.42 -13.27
N LEU A 340 11.75 -2.37 -14.60
CA LEU A 340 11.41 -1.12 -15.31
C LEU A 340 9.89 -0.84 -15.24
N PRO A 341 9.45 0.42 -15.40
CA PRO A 341 8.03 0.81 -15.34
C PRO A 341 7.08 0.00 -16.24
N PHE A 342 7.62 -0.54 -17.33
CA PHE A 342 6.86 -1.32 -18.32
C PHE A 342 7.22 -2.81 -18.29
N SER A 343 7.93 -3.27 -17.25
CA SER A 343 8.34 -4.67 -17.13
C SER A 343 7.12 -5.59 -17.10
N PRO A 344 7.10 -6.67 -17.91
CA PRO A 344 6.02 -7.64 -17.84
C PRO A 344 6.05 -8.47 -16.55
N ASN A 345 7.17 -8.48 -15.81
CA ASN A 345 7.36 -9.33 -14.63
C ASN A 345 6.47 -8.92 -13.46
N LYS A 346 6.32 -7.61 -13.21
CA LYS A 346 5.40 -7.11 -12.19
C LYS A 346 3.96 -7.52 -12.48
N ARG A 347 3.53 -7.39 -13.74
CA ARG A 347 2.21 -7.85 -14.18
C ARG A 347 2.06 -9.35 -14.00
N LEU A 348 3.11 -10.13 -14.27
CA LEU A 348 3.09 -11.58 -14.04
C LEU A 348 2.89 -11.93 -12.55
N ARG A 349 3.58 -11.25 -11.63
CA ARG A 349 3.35 -11.43 -10.18
C ARG A 349 1.94 -11.05 -9.76
N GLN A 350 1.44 -9.89 -10.18
CA GLN A 350 0.05 -9.46 -9.96
C GLN A 350 -0.98 -10.50 -10.45
N ILE A 351 -0.78 -11.08 -11.64
CA ILE A 351 -1.68 -12.10 -12.18
C ILE A 351 -1.60 -13.42 -11.40
N ARG A 352 -0.43 -13.82 -10.87
CA ARG A 352 -0.32 -14.97 -9.97
C ARG A 352 -1.11 -14.74 -8.70
N THR A 353 -0.96 -13.58 -8.08
CA THR A 353 -1.74 -13.18 -6.90
C THR A 353 -3.24 -13.23 -7.19
N LEU A 354 -3.70 -12.62 -8.30
CA LEU A 354 -5.11 -12.70 -8.70
C LEU A 354 -5.59 -14.12 -8.96
N SER A 355 -4.75 -14.98 -9.53
CA SER A 355 -5.11 -16.37 -9.79
C SER A 355 -5.29 -17.14 -8.48
N ALA A 356 -4.43 -16.92 -7.48
CA ALA A 356 -4.59 -17.49 -6.15
C ALA A 356 -5.82 -16.95 -5.43
N MET A 357 -6.09 -15.65 -5.52
CA MET A 357 -7.32 -15.05 -5.00
C MET A 357 -8.57 -15.64 -5.68
N ALA A 358 -8.57 -15.78 -7.00
CA ALA A 358 -9.68 -16.40 -7.71
C ALA A 358 -9.90 -17.85 -7.28
N ALA A 359 -8.83 -18.63 -7.11
CA ALA A 359 -8.91 -20.01 -6.62
C ALA A 359 -9.47 -20.10 -5.19
N MET A 360 -9.06 -19.18 -4.30
CA MET A 360 -9.47 -19.24 -2.89
C MET A 360 -10.85 -18.66 -2.60
N GLN A 361 -11.16 -17.52 -3.21
CA GLN A 361 -12.33 -16.71 -2.84
C GLN A 361 -13.13 -16.20 -4.05
N GLY A 362 -12.81 -16.65 -5.26
CA GLY A 362 -13.29 -16.07 -6.52
C GLY A 362 -14.80 -15.90 -6.62
N ASP A 363 -15.57 -16.88 -6.11
CA ASP A 363 -17.03 -16.89 -6.19
C ASP A 363 -17.71 -16.20 -4.99
N ARG A 364 -16.97 -15.98 -3.90
CA ARG A 364 -17.49 -15.39 -2.66
C ARG A 364 -17.35 -13.87 -2.62
N VAL A 365 -16.35 -13.33 -3.31
CA VAL A 365 -16.09 -11.89 -3.34
C VAL A 365 -16.70 -11.24 -4.59
N ARG A 366 -17.17 -10.00 -4.44
CA ARG A 366 -17.76 -9.19 -5.50
C ARG A 366 -16.83 -8.05 -5.87
N VAL A 367 -16.53 -7.91 -7.16
CA VAL A 367 -15.82 -6.76 -7.70
C VAL A 367 -16.78 -5.58 -7.79
N VAL A 368 -16.34 -4.42 -7.31
CA VAL A 368 -17.10 -3.17 -7.37
C VAL A 368 -17.00 -2.59 -8.78
N ASP A 369 -18.11 -2.34 -9.45
CA ASP A 369 -18.11 -1.76 -10.80
C ASP A 369 -17.81 -0.24 -10.81
N ALA A 370 -17.77 0.36 -12.00
CA ALA A 370 -17.53 1.80 -12.15
C ALA A 370 -18.63 2.69 -11.56
N LYS A 371 -19.83 2.15 -11.28
CA LYS A 371 -20.92 2.86 -10.59
C LYS A 371 -20.84 2.68 -9.07
N GLY A 372 -19.86 1.93 -8.58
CA GLY A 372 -19.72 1.61 -7.16
C GLY A 372 -20.57 0.43 -6.72
N LYS A 373 -21.21 -0.33 -7.63
CA LYS A 373 -22.03 -1.48 -7.26
C LYS A 373 -21.17 -2.75 -7.18
N PRO A 374 -21.20 -3.49 -6.06
CA PRO A 374 -20.65 -4.85 -6.02
C PRO A 374 -21.50 -5.77 -6.90
N ALA A 375 -20.97 -6.19 -8.04
CA ALA A 375 -21.76 -6.82 -9.10
C ALA A 375 -21.29 -8.25 -9.41
N ALA A 376 -20.22 -8.38 -10.18
CA ALA A 376 -19.69 -9.66 -10.61
C ALA A 376 -18.86 -10.32 -9.50
N THR A 377 -18.85 -11.66 -9.45
CA THR A 377 -17.82 -12.37 -8.68
C THR A 377 -16.44 -12.09 -9.27
N LEU A 378 -15.36 -12.25 -8.51
CA LEU A 378 -14.01 -12.13 -9.05
C LEU A 378 -13.78 -13.14 -10.20
N SER A 379 -14.26 -14.37 -10.05
CA SER A 379 -14.21 -15.39 -11.12
C SER A 379 -14.89 -14.89 -12.41
N ALA A 380 -16.09 -14.33 -12.29
CA ALA A 380 -16.85 -13.81 -13.44
C ALA A 380 -16.17 -12.58 -14.06
N ALA A 381 -15.58 -11.70 -13.24
CA ALA A 381 -14.85 -10.53 -13.71
C ALA A 381 -13.56 -10.90 -14.48
N LEU A 382 -12.89 -11.98 -14.08
CA LEU A 382 -11.66 -12.46 -14.71
C LEU A 382 -11.90 -13.39 -15.91
N ALA A 383 -13.08 -14.02 -16.03
CA ALA A 383 -13.39 -14.95 -17.11
C ALA A 383 -13.09 -14.41 -18.53
N PRO A 384 -13.45 -13.15 -18.88
CA PRO A 384 -13.13 -12.58 -20.20
C PRO A 384 -11.64 -12.34 -20.45
N LYS A 385 -10.81 -12.39 -19.40
CA LYS A 385 -9.36 -12.15 -19.45
C LYS A 385 -8.55 -13.45 -19.31
N ARG A 386 -9.20 -14.60 -19.14
CA ARG A 386 -8.56 -15.89 -18.86
C ARG A 386 -7.49 -16.25 -19.89
N ASP A 387 -7.81 -16.18 -21.18
CA ASP A 387 -6.85 -16.55 -22.24
C ASP A 387 -5.63 -15.63 -22.27
N ALA A 388 -5.84 -14.33 -22.04
CA ALA A 388 -4.74 -13.37 -21.95
C ALA A 388 -3.87 -13.61 -20.71
N ILE A 389 -4.47 -13.96 -19.57
CA ILE A 389 -3.78 -14.36 -18.33
C ILE A 389 -2.90 -15.58 -18.58
N VAL A 390 -3.46 -16.63 -19.17
CA VAL A 390 -2.73 -17.87 -19.50
C VAL A 390 -1.60 -17.58 -20.48
N ALA A 391 -1.86 -16.81 -21.53
CA ALA A 391 -0.85 -16.46 -22.53
C ALA A 391 0.32 -15.65 -21.94
N LEU A 392 0.05 -14.72 -21.01
CA LEU A 392 1.13 -14.01 -20.31
C LEU A 392 1.93 -14.95 -19.42
N ALA A 393 1.26 -15.85 -18.69
CA ALA A 393 1.93 -16.79 -17.78
C ALA A 393 2.84 -17.78 -18.53
N GLN A 394 2.40 -18.28 -19.68
CA GLN A 394 3.14 -19.28 -20.46
C GLN A 394 4.27 -18.68 -21.29
N SER A 395 4.06 -17.50 -21.90
CA SER A 395 4.97 -16.98 -22.93
C SER A 395 5.54 -15.60 -22.62
N GLY A 396 5.13 -14.96 -21.52
CA GLY A 396 5.59 -13.63 -21.15
C GLY A 396 5.34 -12.56 -22.23
N GLY A 397 6.08 -11.46 -22.13
CA GLY A 397 6.20 -10.44 -23.18
C GLY A 397 5.36 -9.19 -23.00
N LEU A 398 5.88 -8.07 -23.51
CA LEU A 398 5.33 -6.73 -23.34
C LEU A 398 3.91 -6.58 -23.90
N ARG A 399 3.66 -7.11 -25.10
CA ARG A 399 2.33 -7.03 -25.75
C ARG A 399 1.25 -7.74 -24.91
N ARG A 400 1.55 -8.95 -24.41
CA ARG A 400 0.62 -9.72 -23.58
C ARG A 400 0.39 -9.04 -22.23
N SER A 401 1.45 -8.51 -21.64
CA SER A 401 1.35 -7.71 -20.41
C SER A 401 0.47 -6.47 -20.61
N ALA A 402 0.61 -5.77 -21.74
CA ALA A 402 -0.18 -4.59 -22.06
C ALA A 402 -1.68 -4.86 -22.19
N VAL A 403 -2.08 -6.03 -22.70
CA VAL A 403 -3.50 -6.46 -22.78
C VAL A 403 -4.13 -6.59 -21.38
N LEU A 404 -3.32 -6.91 -20.37
CA LEU A 404 -3.74 -7.06 -18.99
C LEU A 404 -3.47 -5.82 -18.15
N ARG A 405 -3.13 -4.68 -18.77
CA ARG A 405 -2.96 -3.40 -18.06
C ARG A 405 -4.26 -3.03 -17.35
N GLY A 406 -4.15 -2.50 -16.13
CA GLY A 406 -5.31 -2.11 -15.31
C GLY A 406 -5.99 -3.25 -14.55
N VAL A 407 -6.01 -4.48 -15.09
CA VAL A 407 -6.78 -5.62 -14.52
C VAL A 407 -6.57 -5.82 -13.02
N PHE A 408 -5.33 -5.70 -12.53
CA PHE A 408 -5.02 -5.83 -11.11
C PHE A 408 -5.72 -4.77 -10.26
N ASP A 409 -5.62 -3.50 -10.64
CA ASP A 409 -6.20 -2.39 -9.87
C ASP A 409 -7.72 -2.30 -10.06
N ASP A 410 -8.20 -2.69 -11.25
CA ASP A 410 -9.62 -2.64 -11.61
C ASP A 410 -10.48 -3.59 -10.76
N VAL A 411 -9.93 -4.66 -10.20
CA VAL A 411 -10.73 -5.57 -9.36
C VAL A 411 -10.88 -5.10 -7.91
N PHE A 412 -10.10 -4.11 -7.46
CA PHE A 412 -10.19 -3.57 -6.10
C PHE A 412 -11.03 -2.27 -6.05
N PRO A 413 -11.80 -2.04 -4.98
CA PRO A 413 -12.00 -2.93 -3.83
C PRO A 413 -12.87 -4.15 -4.21
N MET A 414 -12.64 -5.26 -3.50
CA MET A 414 -13.55 -6.41 -3.51
C MET A 414 -14.37 -6.43 -2.23
N ILE A 415 -15.62 -6.86 -2.32
CA ILE A 415 -16.56 -6.93 -1.21
C ILE A 415 -16.97 -8.38 -0.98
N VAL A 416 -16.73 -8.90 0.22
CA VAL A 416 -17.52 -10.02 0.75
C VAL A 416 -18.84 -9.42 1.23
N PRO A 417 -19.97 -9.69 0.54
CA PRO A 417 -21.25 -9.15 0.95
C PRO A 417 -21.66 -9.75 2.30
N PRO A 418 -22.40 -9.00 3.13
CA PRO A 418 -22.93 -9.57 4.36
C PRO A 418 -24.00 -10.62 4.04
N GLU A 419 -24.11 -11.66 4.87
CA GLU A 419 -25.12 -12.71 4.69
C GLU A 419 -26.56 -12.19 4.85
N VAL A 420 -26.73 -11.16 5.68
CA VAL A 420 -27.99 -10.47 5.96
C VAL A 420 -27.75 -8.96 5.95
N GLU A 421 -28.80 -8.14 5.84
CA GLU A 421 -28.68 -6.70 5.63
C GLU A 421 -27.83 -5.98 6.71
N ASP A 422 -28.01 -6.32 7.98
CA ASP A 422 -27.27 -5.79 9.12
C ASP A 422 -26.07 -6.67 9.52
N GLY A 423 -25.66 -7.59 8.65
CA GLY A 423 -24.57 -8.52 8.89
C GLY A 423 -23.18 -7.87 8.86
N LEU A 424 -22.16 -8.73 8.81
CA LEU A 424 -20.76 -8.35 8.67
C LEU A 424 -20.33 -8.50 7.20
N GLY A 425 -19.87 -7.41 6.59
CA GLY A 425 -19.20 -7.41 5.29
C GLY A 425 -17.69 -7.23 5.45
N ILE A 426 -16.93 -7.66 4.43
CA ILE A 426 -15.47 -7.46 4.38
C ILE A 426 -15.13 -6.70 3.10
N ALA A 427 -14.52 -5.53 3.24
CA ALA A 427 -13.92 -4.79 2.14
C ALA A 427 -12.43 -5.16 2.03
N ILE A 428 -12.03 -5.65 0.87
CA ILE A 428 -10.66 -6.11 0.57
C ILE A 428 -10.01 -5.07 -0.32
N LEU A 429 -8.91 -4.49 0.15
CA LEU A 429 -8.19 -3.41 -0.53
C LEU A 429 -6.81 -3.87 -0.99
N ASN A 430 -6.38 -3.31 -2.12
CA ASN A 430 -4.98 -3.31 -2.52
C ASN A 430 -4.32 -2.05 -1.93
N SER A 431 -3.40 -2.25 -0.99
CA SER A 431 -2.62 -1.16 -0.39
C SER A 431 -1.19 -1.08 -0.91
N ASN A 432 -0.81 -1.82 -1.96
CA ASN A 432 0.55 -1.85 -2.48
C ASN A 432 0.82 -0.62 -3.35
N ALA A 433 1.86 0.16 -3.03
CA ALA A 433 2.33 1.18 -3.95
C ALA A 433 3.00 0.55 -5.19
N GLU A 434 2.96 1.26 -6.32
CA GLU A 434 3.70 0.84 -7.50
C GLU A 434 5.20 1.09 -7.30
N THR A 435 5.89 0.06 -6.82
CA THR A 435 7.34 0.11 -6.59
C THR A 435 8.08 -0.70 -7.65
N HIS A 436 9.30 -0.26 -7.94
CA HIS A 436 10.19 -0.82 -8.97
C HIS A 436 11.53 -1.26 -8.40
N PHE A 437 11.70 -1.08 -7.09
CA PHE A 437 12.96 -1.22 -6.39
C PHE A 437 12.71 -1.87 -5.03
N SER A 438 13.57 -2.81 -4.64
CA SER A 438 13.39 -3.58 -3.39
C SER A 438 13.42 -2.68 -2.15
N PHE A 439 14.18 -1.58 -2.17
CA PHE A 439 14.22 -0.64 -1.04
C PHE A 439 12.91 0.16 -0.87
N THR A 440 12.11 0.29 -1.93
CA THR A 440 10.80 0.94 -1.85
C THR A 440 9.66 -0.06 -1.80
N ASN A 441 9.94 -1.38 -1.80
CA ASN A 441 8.97 -2.47 -1.82
C ASN A 441 7.87 -2.34 -0.76
N ALA A 442 8.25 -1.94 0.46
CA ALA A 442 7.40 -1.82 1.63
C ALA A 442 6.48 -0.58 1.64
N LEU A 443 6.54 0.27 0.60
CA LEU A 443 5.68 1.44 0.53
C LEU A 443 4.23 1.05 0.21
N GLY A 444 3.32 1.54 1.06
CA GLY A 444 1.89 1.36 0.89
C GLY A 444 1.15 2.60 0.40
N LEU A 445 0.11 2.40 -0.41
CA LEU A 445 -0.82 3.42 -0.88
C LEU A 445 -2.21 2.81 -1.13
N VAL A 446 -3.28 3.46 -0.66
CA VAL A 446 -4.64 3.17 -1.15
C VAL A 446 -5.06 4.28 -2.09
N SER A 447 -5.30 3.97 -3.37
CA SER A 447 -5.61 5.02 -4.35
C SER A 447 -6.92 5.76 -4.03
N VAL A 448 -7.00 7.02 -4.48
CA VAL A 448 -8.22 7.84 -4.34
C VAL A 448 -9.40 7.17 -5.04
N GLU A 449 -9.17 6.64 -6.24
CA GLU A 449 -10.18 5.90 -7.01
C GLU A 449 -10.72 4.69 -6.23
N GLN A 450 -9.83 3.87 -5.68
CA GLN A 450 -10.23 2.71 -4.88
C GLN A 450 -11.02 3.13 -3.64
N THR A 451 -10.63 4.23 -3.00
CA THR A 451 -11.34 4.79 -1.82
C THR A 451 -12.74 5.26 -2.20
N TYR A 452 -12.93 5.96 -3.33
CA TYR A 452 -14.27 6.38 -3.76
C TYR A 452 -15.15 5.20 -4.19
N ARG A 453 -14.56 4.19 -4.84
CA ARG A 453 -15.27 2.94 -5.15
C ARG A 453 -15.70 2.21 -3.88
N LEU A 454 -14.85 2.19 -2.85
CA LEU A 454 -15.18 1.63 -1.54
C LEU A 454 -16.36 2.37 -0.90
N GLU A 455 -16.30 3.70 -0.82
CA GLU A 455 -17.38 4.50 -0.26
C GLU A 455 -18.69 4.31 -1.02
N ALA A 456 -18.63 4.23 -2.35
CA ALA A 456 -19.81 3.96 -3.17
C ALA A 456 -20.38 2.55 -2.93
N ALA A 457 -19.53 1.54 -2.81
CA ALA A 457 -19.94 0.17 -2.51
C ALA A 457 -20.61 0.05 -1.15
N ILE A 458 -20.07 0.71 -0.13
CA ILE A 458 -20.63 0.67 1.23
C ILE A 458 -21.99 1.35 1.30
N ARG A 459 -22.26 2.38 0.49
CA ARG A 459 -23.60 3.01 0.42
C ARG A 459 -24.71 2.05 -0.05
N HIS A 460 -24.37 0.95 -0.74
CA HIS A 460 -25.35 -0.07 -1.11
C HIS A 460 -25.74 -0.98 0.07
N TYR A 461 -25.10 -0.82 1.22
CA TYR A 461 -25.24 -1.66 2.41
C TYR A 461 -25.35 -0.79 3.67
N PRO A 462 -26.43 0.00 3.78
CA PRO A 462 -26.54 1.04 4.80
C PRO A 462 -26.61 0.49 6.22
N ALA A 463 -27.10 -0.73 6.46
CA ALA A 463 -27.16 -1.33 7.81
C ALA A 463 -25.94 -2.19 8.17
N THR A 464 -25.05 -2.44 7.21
CA THR A 464 -23.96 -3.41 7.35
C THR A 464 -22.80 -2.88 8.19
N ARG A 465 -22.19 -3.80 8.93
CA ARG A 465 -20.95 -3.60 9.71
C ARG A 465 -19.76 -4.10 8.89
N TRP A 466 -18.60 -3.47 9.05
CA TRP A 466 -17.51 -3.66 8.11
C TRP A 466 -16.19 -4.06 8.76
N ILE A 467 -15.54 -5.07 8.19
CA ILE A 467 -14.08 -5.18 8.22
C ILE A 467 -13.54 -4.46 6.99
N VAL A 468 -12.65 -3.50 7.19
CA VAL A 468 -11.87 -2.88 6.10
C VAL A 468 -10.47 -3.47 6.15
N ALA A 469 -10.19 -4.41 5.25
CA ALA A 469 -8.98 -5.19 5.23
C ALA A 469 -7.98 -4.68 4.17
N LEU A 470 -6.72 -4.53 4.57
CA LEU A 470 -5.60 -4.15 3.71
C LEU A 470 -4.29 -4.70 4.31
N HIS A 471 -3.18 -4.64 3.57
CA HIS A 471 -1.90 -5.17 4.08
C HIS A 471 -1.12 -4.16 4.94
N HIS A 472 -0.75 -3.03 4.34
CA HIS A 472 0.01 -1.97 5.01
C HIS A 472 -0.77 -1.32 6.15
N HIS A 473 -0.07 -0.99 7.24
CA HIS A 473 -0.66 -0.26 8.35
C HIS A 473 -1.02 1.17 7.95
N VAL A 474 -2.18 1.64 8.43
CA VAL A 474 -2.78 2.90 7.97
C VAL A 474 -2.22 4.14 8.66
N VAL A 475 -1.61 3.99 9.83
CA VAL A 475 -1.00 5.09 10.61
C VAL A 475 0.13 4.53 11.48
N GLU A 476 1.15 5.35 11.73
CA GLU A 476 2.25 4.98 12.62
C GLU A 476 1.74 4.73 14.04
N TYR A 477 2.19 3.62 14.64
CA TYR A 477 1.74 3.20 15.96
C TYR A 477 2.19 4.19 17.03
N PRO A 478 1.44 4.33 18.14
CA PRO A 478 1.81 5.20 19.24
C PRO A 478 2.99 4.72 20.09
N MET A 479 3.57 3.57 19.74
CA MET A 479 4.66 2.95 20.46
C MET A 479 5.99 3.72 20.30
N PRO A 480 6.77 3.86 21.38
CA PRO A 480 8.15 4.31 21.27
C PRO A 480 8.96 3.32 20.42
N VAL A 481 9.81 3.84 19.54
CA VAL A 481 10.77 3.02 18.77
C VAL A 481 12.20 3.45 19.07
N LYS A 482 13.14 2.51 18.91
CA LYS A 482 14.55 2.78 19.18
C LYS A 482 15.16 3.55 18.02
N ALA A 483 14.96 3.09 16.78
CA ALA A 483 15.49 3.74 15.57
C ALA A 483 14.40 4.52 14.83
N PHE A 484 14.77 5.66 14.24
CA PHE A 484 13.84 6.46 13.43
C PHE A 484 13.38 5.72 12.17
N SER A 485 14.23 4.85 11.62
CA SER A 485 13.90 4.00 10.48
C SER A 485 12.69 3.09 10.73
N GLU A 486 12.35 2.79 11.99
CA GLU A 486 11.15 2.01 12.33
C GLU A 486 9.84 2.80 12.13
N ARG A 487 9.91 4.13 11.94
CA ARG A 487 8.75 5.03 11.73
C ARG A 487 8.60 5.54 10.29
N ILE A 488 9.44 5.07 9.37
CA ILE A 488 9.49 5.58 8.00
C ILE A 488 9.37 4.42 7.03
N GLY A 489 8.54 4.61 6.00
CA GLY A 489 8.59 3.79 4.79
C GLY A 489 7.81 2.49 4.85
N THR A 490 7.00 2.27 5.88
CA THR A 490 6.17 1.06 6.04
C THR A 490 4.68 1.38 6.25
N ALA A 491 4.34 2.57 6.73
CA ALA A 491 2.95 3.05 6.81
C ALA A 491 2.43 3.45 5.43
N LEU A 492 1.10 3.44 5.26
CA LEU A 492 0.45 4.05 4.09
C LEU A 492 0.91 5.50 3.92
N ILE A 493 1.39 5.82 2.72
CA ILE A 493 1.81 7.17 2.35
C ILE A 493 0.67 8.18 2.53
N ASN A 494 -0.55 7.81 2.12
CA ASN A 494 -1.75 8.63 2.30
C ASN A 494 -2.60 8.21 3.51
N GLY A 495 -1.99 7.55 4.49
CA GLY A 495 -2.67 6.89 5.61
C GLY A 495 -3.60 7.79 6.42
N SER A 496 -3.13 8.97 6.84
CA SER A 496 -3.96 9.94 7.57
C SER A 496 -5.19 10.38 6.77
N TRP A 497 -5.03 10.60 5.46
CA TRP A 497 -6.14 10.95 4.58
C TRP A 497 -7.14 9.80 4.48
N PHE A 498 -6.65 8.57 4.30
CA PHE A 498 -7.49 7.39 4.21
C PHE A 498 -8.29 7.15 5.49
N VAL A 499 -7.65 7.27 6.68
CA VAL A 499 -8.34 7.17 7.98
C VAL A 499 -9.45 8.21 8.12
N ARG A 500 -9.22 9.47 7.69
CA ARG A 500 -10.28 10.49 7.72
C ARG A 500 -11.46 10.13 6.81
N ARG A 501 -11.21 9.54 5.63
CA ARG A 501 -12.27 9.05 4.74
C ARG A 501 -13.10 7.95 5.39
N LEU A 502 -12.45 7.02 6.10
CA LEU A 502 -13.13 5.98 6.88
C LEU A 502 -13.87 6.50 8.11
N GLY A 503 -13.68 7.78 8.49
CA GLY A 503 -14.37 8.41 9.62
C GLY A 503 -15.91 8.33 9.53
N ALA A 504 -16.47 8.31 8.32
CA ALA A 504 -17.92 8.15 8.12
C ALA A 504 -18.45 6.76 8.53
N LEU A 505 -17.56 5.77 8.68
CA LEU A 505 -17.87 4.40 9.12
C LEU A 505 -17.41 4.15 10.54
N ALA A 506 -16.81 5.14 11.20
CA ALA A 506 -16.28 4.99 12.54
C ALA A 506 -17.40 4.58 13.51
N GLY A 507 -17.14 3.56 14.32
CA GLY A 507 -18.14 2.89 15.15
C GLY A 507 -18.88 1.73 14.48
N ARG A 508 -18.92 1.63 13.14
CA ARG A 508 -19.48 0.46 12.41
C ARG A 508 -18.44 -0.34 11.63
N ALA A 509 -17.19 0.07 11.68
CA ALA A 509 -16.09 -0.56 10.98
C ALA A 509 -14.88 -0.78 11.90
N VAL A 510 -14.17 -1.88 11.63
CA VAL A 510 -12.82 -2.13 12.13
C VAL A 510 -11.86 -2.23 10.94
N VAL A 511 -10.69 -1.63 11.05
CA VAL A 511 -9.62 -1.77 10.05
C VAL A 511 -8.71 -2.90 10.48
N MET A 512 -8.43 -3.86 9.60
CA MET A 512 -7.58 -5.02 9.88
C MET A 512 -6.45 -5.09 8.87
N HIS A 513 -5.20 -5.12 9.34
CA HIS A 513 -4.01 -5.15 8.49
C HIS A 513 -2.83 -5.92 9.11
N GLY A 514 -1.68 -5.96 8.43
CA GLY A 514 -0.45 -6.59 8.89
C GLY A 514 0.80 -5.78 8.54
N HIS A 515 1.72 -6.36 7.74
CA HIS A 515 2.94 -5.76 7.19
C HIS A 515 4.10 -5.55 8.18
N ARG A 516 3.79 -5.23 9.44
CA ARG A 516 4.82 -4.98 10.46
C ARG A 516 5.24 -6.21 11.26
N HIS A 517 4.53 -7.32 11.07
CA HIS A 517 4.73 -8.58 11.80
C HIS A 517 4.55 -8.48 13.32
N ILE A 518 4.10 -7.33 13.83
CA ILE A 518 3.83 -7.07 15.23
C ILE A 518 2.35 -6.73 15.40
N ASP A 519 1.81 -7.13 16.55
CA ASP A 519 0.45 -6.84 16.91
C ASP A 519 0.29 -5.45 17.51
N TRP A 520 -0.83 -4.82 17.20
CA TRP A 520 -1.26 -3.57 17.80
C TRP A 520 -2.78 -3.45 17.64
N ILE A 521 -3.47 -3.09 18.72
CA ILE A 521 -4.91 -2.79 18.69
C ILE A 521 -5.08 -1.39 19.26
N GLY A 522 -5.62 -0.50 18.44
CA GLY A 522 -5.82 0.89 18.81
C GLY A 522 -6.97 1.54 18.08
N ALA A 523 -7.02 2.86 18.19
CA ALA A 523 -8.07 3.64 17.57
C ALA A 523 -7.59 5.03 17.13
N CYS A 524 -8.25 5.54 16.09
CA CYS A 524 -8.26 6.95 15.72
C CYS A 524 -9.69 7.45 15.91
N GLY A 525 -9.99 8.06 17.07
CA GLY A 525 -11.37 8.41 17.43
C GLY A 525 -12.18 7.15 17.68
N SER A 526 -13.34 6.98 17.03
CA SER A 526 -14.16 5.77 17.12
C SER A 526 -13.82 4.70 16.07
N LEU A 527 -12.86 4.97 15.16
CA LEU A 527 -12.39 3.98 14.19
C LEU A 527 -11.31 3.11 14.85
N LYS A 528 -11.62 1.82 15.02
CA LYS A 528 -10.69 0.83 15.58
C LYS A 528 -9.78 0.27 14.48
N ILE A 529 -8.52 0.03 14.82
CA ILE A 529 -7.49 -0.45 13.92
C ILE A 529 -6.76 -1.61 14.60
N ILE A 530 -6.60 -2.70 13.86
CA ILE A 530 -6.02 -3.96 14.31
C ILE A 530 -4.88 -4.35 13.37
N SER A 531 -3.68 -4.47 13.92
CA SER A 531 -2.51 -5.05 13.28
C SER A 531 -2.36 -6.50 13.73
N ALA A 532 -2.30 -7.43 12.78
CA ALA A 532 -1.93 -8.81 13.05
C ALA A 532 -0.40 -8.95 13.19
N PRO A 533 0.06 -9.80 14.12
CA PRO A 533 1.44 -10.28 14.12
C PRO A 533 1.61 -11.33 13.02
N SER A 534 2.87 -11.67 12.70
CA SER A 534 3.12 -12.88 11.90
C SER A 534 3.04 -14.12 12.80
N PRO A 535 2.21 -15.13 12.45
CA PRO A 535 2.22 -16.43 13.14
C PRO A 535 3.38 -17.31 12.68
N VAL A 536 4.23 -16.81 11.79
CA VAL A 536 5.37 -17.53 11.24
C VAL A 536 6.67 -16.87 11.67
N MET A 537 6.86 -15.58 11.41
CA MET A 537 8.15 -14.90 11.48
C MET A 537 8.50 -14.30 12.84
N ASN A 538 9.55 -13.47 12.87
CA ASN A 538 10.10 -12.69 13.99
C ASN A 538 10.80 -13.47 15.11
N VAL A 539 10.76 -14.81 15.08
CA VAL A 539 11.45 -15.65 16.05
C VAL A 539 12.02 -16.89 15.39
N THR A 540 13.09 -17.44 15.97
CA THR A 540 13.71 -18.71 15.57
C THR A 540 12.77 -19.89 15.72
N ASP A 541 13.07 -21.02 15.09
CA ASP A 541 12.19 -22.19 15.02
C ASP A 541 11.71 -22.71 16.38
N ASP A 542 12.54 -22.61 17.42
CA ASP A 542 12.30 -23.09 18.79
C ASP A 542 11.39 -22.18 19.63
N ALA A 543 11.24 -20.92 19.24
CA ALA A 543 10.41 -19.96 19.96
C ALA A 543 8.94 -19.99 19.50
N ALA A 544 8.04 -19.68 20.43
CA ALA A 544 6.61 -19.60 20.14
C ALA A 544 6.25 -18.31 19.39
N THR A 545 5.26 -18.42 18.50
CA THR A 545 4.60 -17.31 17.80
C THR A 545 3.11 -17.32 18.14
N HIS A 546 2.33 -16.41 17.57
CA HIS A 546 0.89 -16.38 17.82
C HIS A 546 0.14 -15.68 16.70
N PHE A 547 -1.18 -15.87 16.68
CA PHE A 547 -2.14 -15.03 15.98
C PHE A 547 -3.35 -14.75 16.88
N TYR A 548 -4.30 -13.97 16.38
CA TYR A 548 -5.52 -13.63 17.13
C TYR A 548 -6.78 -14.15 16.44
N ILE A 549 -7.74 -14.55 17.26
CA ILE A 549 -9.15 -14.68 16.86
C ILE A 549 -9.90 -13.51 17.48
N HIS A 550 -10.38 -12.61 16.63
CA HIS A 550 -11.16 -11.46 17.06
C HIS A 550 -12.64 -11.85 17.10
N THR A 551 -13.28 -11.55 18.23
CA THR A 551 -14.74 -11.64 18.33
C THR A 551 -15.33 -10.25 18.12
N LEU A 552 -16.05 -10.10 17.03
CA LEU A 552 -16.82 -8.90 16.71
C LEU A 552 -18.27 -9.13 17.10
N ALA A 553 -18.96 -8.10 17.58
CA ALA A 553 -20.35 -8.21 17.99
C ALA A 553 -21.22 -7.10 17.39
N SER A 554 -22.48 -7.44 17.14
CA SER A 554 -23.51 -6.46 16.82
C SER A 554 -23.81 -5.62 18.05
N GLY A 555 -23.32 -4.38 18.05
CA GLY A 555 -23.59 -3.38 19.08
C GLY A 555 -24.89 -2.59 18.83
N PRO A 556 -25.32 -1.78 19.81
CA PRO A 556 -26.47 -0.89 19.67
C PRO A 556 -26.27 0.11 18.52
N ASP A 557 -27.38 0.59 17.95
CA ASP A 557 -27.40 1.63 16.91
C ASP A 557 -26.53 1.31 15.66
N GLY A 558 -26.41 0.02 15.32
CA GLY A 558 -25.64 -0.43 14.16
C GLY A 558 -24.12 -0.46 14.39
N ARG A 559 -23.66 -0.31 15.64
CA ARG A 559 -22.23 -0.36 15.97
C ARG A 559 -21.61 -1.75 15.77
N LEU A 560 -20.32 -1.76 15.48
CA LEU A 560 -19.47 -2.95 15.47
C LEU A 560 -18.57 -2.91 16.71
N ASP A 561 -18.93 -3.73 17.68
CA ASP A 561 -18.21 -3.84 18.94
C ASP A 561 -17.06 -4.84 18.81
N LEU A 562 -15.92 -4.52 19.41
CA LEU A 562 -14.70 -5.34 19.39
C LEU A 562 -14.50 -5.89 20.80
N LEU A 563 -14.74 -7.18 20.97
CA LEU A 563 -14.55 -7.85 22.24
C LEU A 563 -13.08 -8.23 22.45
N PRO A 564 -12.66 -8.58 23.68
CA PRO A 564 -11.31 -9.08 23.92
C PRO A 564 -10.96 -10.24 22.98
N PRO A 565 -9.83 -10.19 22.25
CA PRO A 565 -9.45 -11.24 21.33
C PRO A 565 -8.90 -12.46 22.06
N GLU A 566 -9.03 -13.63 21.44
CA GLU A 566 -8.34 -14.84 21.85
C GLU A 566 -6.94 -14.84 21.21
N ARG A 567 -5.90 -14.92 22.04
CA ARG A 567 -4.51 -15.09 21.59
C ARG A 567 -4.22 -16.58 21.43
N VAL A 568 -3.95 -17.02 20.20
CA VAL A 568 -3.63 -18.42 19.91
C VAL A 568 -2.13 -18.56 19.76
N GLU A 569 -1.50 -19.25 20.71
CA GLU A 569 -0.06 -19.54 20.66
C GLU A 569 0.23 -20.71 19.71
N ILE A 570 1.32 -20.59 18.95
CA ILE A 570 1.88 -21.60 18.08
C ILE A 570 3.25 -21.98 18.61
N ALA A 571 3.36 -23.20 19.11
CA ALA A 571 4.60 -23.69 19.68
C ALA A 571 5.75 -23.73 18.65
N GLY A 572 6.95 -23.40 19.12
CA GLY A 572 8.19 -23.65 18.43
C GLY A 572 8.52 -25.14 18.34
N GLU A 573 9.53 -25.47 17.55
CA GLU A 573 10.03 -26.84 17.41
C GLU A 573 10.81 -27.23 18.66
N LYS A 574 10.48 -28.39 19.23
CA LYS A 574 11.29 -28.94 20.32
C LYS A 574 12.63 -29.37 19.74
N ILE A 575 13.70 -28.67 20.10
CA ILE A 575 15.06 -29.13 19.84
C ILE A 575 15.21 -30.48 20.53
N ALA A 576 15.42 -31.55 19.76
CA ALA A 576 15.75 -32.85 20.32
C ALA A 576 17.01 -32.69 21.19
N GLN A 577 16.93 -33.10 22.46
CA GLN A 577 17.92 -32.91 23.52
C GLN A 577 19.28 -33.62 23.32
N GLY A 578 19.71 -33.89 22.07
CA GLY A 578 20.91 -34.68 21.77
C GLY A 578 21.93 -34.03 20.83
N MET A 579 21.84 -32.72 20.56
CA MET A 579 22.79 -32.03 19.67
C MET A 579 23.47 -30.81 20.32
N LYS A 580 23.57 -30.81 21.65
CA LYS A 580 24.52 -29.97 22.38
C LYS A 580 25.57 -30.89 22.98
N ASP A 581 26.52 -31.33 22.16
CA ASP A 581 27.87 -31.71 22.56
C ASP A 581 28.80 -31.50 21.36
#